data_AF-A0A1U9P9I7-F1
#
_entry.id   AF-A0A1U9P9I7-F1
#
_cell.length_a   1.000
_cell.length_b   1.000
_cell.length_c   1.000
_cell.angle_alpha   90.00
_cell.angle_beta   90.00
_cell.angle_gamma   90.00
#
_symmetry.space_group_name_H-M   'P 1'
#
loop_
_entity.id
_entity.type
_entity.pdbx_description
1 polymer ?
#
loop_
_entity_poly.entity_id
_entity_poly.type
_entity_poly.pdbx_seq_one_letter_code
_entity_poly.pdbx_strand_id
1 'polypeptide(L)'
;MRRLACAAVTVPLAAGALLAGGAGTAGAAPRTGPTAVVSMGDSYISGEAGRWKGNSLTNTGSRNGTDRGWISGSTYDPAKVYGATAGGCHRSDSAEVHSAGAIADVAVNLACSGAVSQNVFRASNGGVSYRGEAPQADQLAAVAASHDVKVIALSIGGNDLGFADIIKSCAYDFIIWNSYCHDDQQYAVDQKIDAVMGKVGKSVDEIRAVMRTAGYADSSYRIVLQSYPSPIPRGAENRYTQSDWSRLNTGGCPFWNRDSDWARDSLVPQIANRIKGVAAAKGVQFLDLRDMLQGREVCAKASKQVSSTVPASAKTSEWARWIDNNESQGLIQESMHPNHYGQLAAGRCLALAVAQPAGSASGCKNTAGSDHTGMFLTPAP
;
A
#
# COMPACT_ATOMS: atom_id res chain seq x y z
N MET A 1 -27.33 -19.80 100.25
CA MET A 1 -26.93 -20.00 98.84
C MET A 1 -26.22 -18.74 98.37
N ARG A 2 -25.17 -18.93 97.56
CA ARG A 2 -24.02 -18.04 97.39
C ARG A 2 -24.09 -17.41 95.99
N ARG A 3 -23.49 -16.22 95.83
CA ARG A 3 -22.97 -15.62 94.57
C ARG A 3 -24.00 -14.86 93.71
N LEU A 4 -23.65 -13.80 92.96
CA LEU A 4 -22.42 -12.99 92.77
C LEU A 4 -22.88 -11.71 92.03
N ALA A 5 -22.25 -10.57 92.33
CA ALA A 5 -22.42 -9.32 91.58
C ALA A 5 -21.69 -9.40 90.22
N CYS A 6 -22.27 -8.83 89.17
CA CYS A 6 -21.58 -8.56 87.91
C CYS A 6 -21.77 -7.08 87.54
N ALA A 7 -20.66 -6.34 87.59
CA ALA A 7 -20.53 -4.99 87.08
C ALA A 7 -20.44 -5.02 85.56
N ALA A 8 -21.16 -4.13 84.88
CA ALA A 8 -21.07 -3.93 83.45
C ALA A 8 -19.91 -2.97 83.13
N VAL A 9 -18.91 -3.46 82.39
CA VAL A 9 -17.82 -2.67 81.81
C VAL A 9 -18.14 -2.43 80.34
N THR A 10 -18.31 -1.18 79.95
CA THR A 10 -18.46 -0.74 78.56
C THR A 10 -17.08 -0.56 77.91
N VAL A 11 -16.81 -1.31 76.85
CA VAL A 11 -15.62 -1.17 75.99
C VAL A 11 -16.00 -0.34 74.75
N PRO A 12 -15.24 0.69 74.36
CA PRO A 12 -15.51 1.42 73.11
C PRO A 12 -14.98 0.64 71.90
N LEU A 13 -15.83 0.51 70.86
CA LEU A 13 -15.44 0.02 69.53
C LEU A 13 -14.49 1.04 68.87
N ALA A 14 -13.24 0.62 68.62
CA ALA A 14 -12.35 1.30 67.68
C ALA A 14 -12.70 0.86 66.26
N ALA A 15 -13.19 1.80 65.43
CA ALA A 15 -13.40 1.59 64.01
C ALA A 15 -12.05 1.64 63.28
N GLY A 16 -11.55 0.48 62.85
CA GLY A 16 -10.39 0.39 61.97
C GLY A 16 -10.78 0.82 60.55
N ALA A 17 -10.22 1.93 60.07
CA ALA A 17 -10.30 2.33 58.68
C ALA A 17 -9.45 1.37 57.83
N LEU A 18 -10.12 0.46 57.10
CA LEU A 18 -9.51 -0.33 56.03
C LEU A 18 -9.19 0.61 54.86
N LEU A 19 -7.91 0.98 54.73
CA LEU A 19 -7.36 1.53 53.51
C LEU A 19 -7.44 0.45 52.42
N ALA A 20 -8.50 0.48 51.62
CA ALA A 20 -8.56 -0.27 50.38
C ALA A 20 -7.49 0.30 49.44
N GLY A 21 -6.31 -0.34 49.43
CA GLY A 21 -5.33 -0.17 48.37
C GLY A 21 -6.01 -0.55 47.07
N GLY A 22 -6.43 0.45 46.29
CA GLY A 22 -6.83 0.26 44.92
C GLY A 22 -5.64 -0.35 44.20
N ALA A 23 -5.72 -1.64 43.91
CA ALA A 23 -4.88 -2.28 42.92
C ALA A 23 -5.09 -1.49 41.63
N GLY A 24 -4.14 -0.59 41.32
CA GLY A 24 -4.05 -0.03 40.00
C GLY A 24 -4.08 -1.22 39.05
N THR A 25 -5.06 -1.21 38.14
CA THR A 25 -5.02 -2.09 36.98
C THR A 25 -3.70 -1.79 36.30
N ALA A 26 -2.70 -2.64 36.54
CA ALA A 26 -1.49 -2.67 35.74
C ALA A 26 -1.97 -2.91 34.32
N GLY A 27 -2.05 -1.83 33.52
CA GLY A 27 -2.34 -1.94 32.12
C GLY A 27 -1.30 -2.90 31.56
N ALA A 28 -1.76 -4.06 31.07
CA ALA A 28 -0.90 -4.96 30.31
C ALA A 28 -0.23 -4.10 29.24
N ALA A 29 1.09 -3.95 29.34
CA ALA A 29 1.82 -3.12 28.40
C ALA A 29 1.76 -3.80 27.02
N PRO A 30 1.30 -3.14 25.95
CA PRO A 30 1.59 -3.61 24.61
C PRO A 30 3.10 -3.48 24.44
N ARG A 31 3.88 -4.58 24.52
CA ARG A 31 5.36 -4.50 24.50
C ARG A 31 6.16 -5.81 24.63
N THR A 32 5.55 -6.99 24.80
CA THR A 32 6.34 -8.22 25.11
C THR A 32 6.70 -9.08 23.90
N GLY A 33 6.31 -8.67 22.70
CA GLY A 33 6.64 -9.34 21.44
C GLY A 33 7.69 -8.58 20.61
N PRO A 34 8.22 -9.19 19.54
CA PRO A 34 9.09 -8.51 18.60
C PRO A 34 8.39 -7.29 17.99
N THR A 35 9.18 -6.28 17.62
CA THR A 35 8.62 -5.09 16.96
C THR A 35 8.08 -5.45 15.59
N ALA A 36 6.97 -4.82 15.19
CA ALA A 36 6.35 -5.08 13.90
C ALA A 36 6.10 -3.82 13.06
N VAL A 37 6.30 -3.97 11.74
CA VAL A 37 5.76 -3.08 10.72
C VAL A 37 4.67 -3.82 9.94
N VAL A 38 3.53 -3.17 9.77
CA VAL A 38 2.34 -3.76 9.14
C VAL A 38 1.95 -2.94 7.92
N SER A 39 1.78 -3.59 6.77
CA SER A 39 1.14 -2.97 5.60
C SER A 39 -0.31 -3.40 5.48
N MET A 40 -1.17 -2.42 5.24
CA MET A 40 -2.62 -2.58 5.07
C MET A 40 -3.04 -1.79 3.83
N GLY A 41 -4.05 -2.24 3.11
CA GLY A 41 -4.54 -1.56 1.93
C GLY A 41 -4.83 -2.47 0.74
N ASP A 42 -4.66 -1.91 -0.45
CA ASP A 42 -4.98 -2.55 -1.72
C ASP A 42 -3.76 -3.23 -2.41
N SER A 43 -3.87 -3.45 -3.72
CA SER A 43 -2.90 -4.12 -4.58
C SER A 43 -1.56 -3.40 -4.68
N TYR A 44 -1.53 -2.06 -4.62
CA TYR A 44 -0.28 -1.31 -4.76
C TYR A 44 0.66 -1.60 -3.60
N ILE A 45 0.11 -1.72 -2.39
CA ILE A 45 0.85 -2.00 -1.16
C ILE A 45 0.91 -3.50 -0.82
N SER A 46 -0.02 -4.33 -1.35
CA SER A 46 0.12 -5.80 -1.25
C SER A 46 1.35 -6.29 -1.99
N GLY A 47 1.79 -5.58 -3.02
CA GLY A 47 2.90 -6.00 -3.85
C GLY A 47 2.48 -6.69 -5.14
N GLU A 48 1.24 -6.47 -5.61
CA GLU A 48 0.80 -6.97 -6.90
C GLU A 48 1.77 -6.56 -8.02
N ALA A 49 1.98 -7.47 -8.97
CA ALA A 49 3.02 -7.39 -10.01
C ALA A 49 4.48 -7.50 -9.53
N GLY A 50 4.73 -7.69 -8.23
CA GLY A 50 6.05 -7.98 -7.68
C GLY A 50 6.72 -9.22 -8.30
N ARG A 51 5.96 -10.05 -9.04
CA ARG A 51 6.46 -11.17 -9.85
C ARG A 51 7.40 -10.74 -10.99
N TRP A 52 7.32 -9.50 -11.45
CA TRP A 52 7.95 -9.08 -12.70
C TRP A 52 9.20 -8.23 -12.48
N LYS A 53 10.33 -8.60 -13.09
CA LYS A 53 11.58 -7.81 -13.15
C LYS A 53 11.67 -7.05 -14.48
N GLY A 54 10.77 -6.08 -14.67
CA GLY A 54 10.61 -5.36 -15.93
C GLY A 54 9.65 -6.06 -16.90
N ASN A 55 9.57 -5.53 -18.12
CA ASN A 55 8.64 -5.98 -19.16
C ASN A 55 9.42 -6.52 -20.37
N SER A 56 8.97 -7.61 -20.98
CA SER A 56 9.65 -8.29 -22.09
C SER A 56 8.64 -8.73 -23.14
N LEU A 57 8.94 -8.54 -24.43
CA LEU A 57 8.09 -9.02 -25.52
C LEU A 57 8.14 -10.54 -25.68
N THR A 58 9.15 -11.20 -25.12
CA THR A 58 9.23 -12.67 -25.12
C THR A 58 8.22 -13.22 -24.11
N ASN A 59 7.24 -13.97 -24.61
CA ASN A 59 6.17 -14.58 -23.81
C ASN A 59 6.40 -16.06 -23.45
N THR A 60 7.56 -16.62 -23.82
CA THR A 60 7.95 -18.00 -23.54
C THR A 60 9.13 -18.08 -22.56
N GLY A 61 9.36 -19.26 -22.00
CA GLY A 61 10.48 -19.51 -21.08
C GLY A 61 10.43 -18.59 -19.86
N SER A 62 11.59 -18.11 -19.43
CA SER A 62 11.69 -17.15 -18.32
C SER A 62 11.27 -15.72 -18.69
N ARG A 63 10.78 -15.51 -19.93
CA ARG A 63 10.43 -14.20 -20.49
C ARG A 63 11.62 -13.23 -20.44
N ASN A 64 12.78 -13.70 -20.90
CA ASN A 64 14.08 -13.01 -20.75
C ASN A 64 14.47 -12.72 -19.29
N GLY A 65 14.05 -13.58 -18.36
CA GLY A 65 14.34 -13.45 -16.94
C GLY A 65 13.47 -12.44 -16.19
N THR A 66 12.41 -11.90 -16.80
CA THR A 66 11.48 -11.00 -16.11
C THR A 66 10.56 -11.74 -15.14
N ASP A 67 10.21 -12.99 -15.43
CA ASP A 67 9.24 -13.73 -14.62
C ASP A 67 9.89 -14.48 -13.46
N ARG A 68 9.73 -13.95 -12.23
CA ARG A 68 10.24 -14.57 -11.00
C ARG A 68 9.51 -15.86 -10.62
N GLY A 69 8.32 -16.08 -11.18
CA GLY A 69 7.54 -17.31 -11.02
C GLY A 69 7.97 -18.43 -11.96
N TRP A 70 8.86 -18.19 -12.93
CA TRP A 70 9.30 -19.25 -13.85
C TRP A 70 10.04 -20.38 -13.12
N ILE A 71 9.77 -21.62 -13.52
CA ILE A 71 10.43 -22.84 -13.04
C ILE A 71 11.33 -23.41 -14.14
N SER A 72 10.73 -23.86 -15.23
CA SER A 72 11.39 -24.44 -16.41
C SER A 72 10.40 -24.55 -17.56
N GLY A 73 10.89 -24.55 -18.82
CA GLY A 73 10.04 -24.67 -20.00
C GLY A 73 8.88 -23.65 -19.99
N SER A 74 7.64 -24.15 -20.00
CA SER A 74 6.40 -23.36 -19.92
C SER A 74 5.73 -23.41 -18.54
N THR A 75 6.43 -23.89 -17.51
CA THR A 75 5.91 -24.05 -16.15
C THR A 75 6.23 -22.82 -15.30
N TYR A 76 5.20 -22.30 -14.64
CA TYR A 76 5.27 -21.13 -13.77
C TYR A 76 4.57 -21.42 -12.44
N ASP A 77 5.17 -20.94 -11.35
CA ASP A 77 4.63 -20.98 -10.00
C ASP A 77 4.63 -19.56 -9.38
N PRO A 78 3.48 -18.85 -9.41
CA PRO A 78 3.37 -17.54 -8.78
C PRO A 78 3.47 -17.60 -7.24
N ALA A 79 3.32 -18.76 -6.60
CA ALA A 79 3.49 -18.90 -5.16
C ALA A 79 4.94 -18.67 -4.71
N LYS A 80 5.92 -18.78 -5.62
CA LYS A 80 7.30 -18.34 -5.34
C LYS A 80 7.44 -16.85 -5.00
N VAL A 81 6.45 -16.04 -5.38
CA VAL A 81 6.44 -14.59 -5.16
C VAL A 81 5.35 -14.20 -4.18
N TYR A 82 4.14 -14.74 -4.35
CA TYR A 82 2.96 -14.35 -3.56
C TYR A 82 2.65 -15.32 -2.42
N GLY A 83 3.42 -16.40 -2.28
CA GLY A 83 3.17 -17.45 -1.29
C GLY A 83 1.76 -18.04 -1.40
N ALA A 84 1.15 -18.32 -0.26
CA ALA A 84 -0.21 -18.83 -0.16
C ALA A 84 -1.28 -17.88 -0.75
N THR A 85 -0.93 -16.63 -1.03
CA THR A 85 -1.86 -15.61 -1.55
C THR A 85 -1.84 -15.47 -3.07
N ALA A 86 -1.12 -16.35 -3.78
CA ALA A 86 -1.00 -16.33 -5.25
C ALA A 86 -2.35 -16.42 -5.98
N GLY A 87 -3.37 -17.04 -5.37
CA GLY A 87 -4.73 -17.10 -5.92
C GLY A 87 -5.66 -15.98 -5.44
N GLY A 88 -5.14 -14.99 -4.71
CA GLY A 88 -5.97 -14.00 -4.03
C GLY A 88 -5.29 -12.65 -3.83
N CYS A 89 -4.85 -12.39 -2.61
CA CYS A 89 -4.40 -11.07 -2.20
C CYS A 89 -3.08 -10.59 -2.83
N HIS A 90 -2.33 -11.46 -3.52
CA HIS A 90 -1.07 -11.12 -4.20
C HIS A 90 -0.09 -10.36 -3.29
N ARG A 91 0.19 -10.93 -2.12
CA ARG A 91 1.15 -10.40 -1.15
C ARG A 91 2.56 -10.78 -1.57
N SER A 92 3.26 -9.91 -2.29
CA SER A 92 4.59 -10.21 -2.80
C SER A 92 5.64 -10.21 -1.69
N ASP A 93 6.59 -11.14 -1.78
CA ASP A 93 7.84 -11.14 -1.02
C ASP A 93 8.70 -9.87 -1.20
N SER A 94 8.42 -9.05 -2.22
CA SER A 94 9.09 -7.77 -2.49
C SER A 94 8.27 -6.55 -2.12
N ALA A 95 7.03 -6.74 -1.66
CA ALA A 95 6.15 -5.66 -1.21
C ALA A 95 6.88 -4.70 -0.26
N GLU A 96 6.49 -3.43 -0.25
CA GLU A 96 7.24 -2.38 0.45
C GLU A 96 7.55 -2.71 1.93
N VAL A 97 6.65 -3.39 2.64
CA VAL A 97 6.85 -3.80 4.04
C VAL A 97 8.03 -4.74 4.22
N HIS A 98 8.30 -5.61 3.25
CA HIS A 98 9.39 -6.58 3.27
C HIS A 98 10.69 -5.98 2.73
N SER A 99 10.61 -4.97 1.85
CA SER A 99 11.77 -4.33 1.23
C SER A 99 12.22 -3.04 1.91
N ALA A 100 11.48 -2.52 2.89
CA ALA A 100 11.87 -1.36 3.69
C ALA A 100 13.09 -1.60 4.62
N GLY A 101 13.58 -2.84 4.71
CA GLY A 101 14.71 -3.19 5.56
C GLY A 101 14.33 -3.27 7.04
N ALA A 102 15.32 -3.14 7.92
CA ALA A 102 15.18 -3.38 9.36
C ALA A 102 14.53 -2.19 10.11
N ILE A 103 13.34 -1.77 9.70
CA ILE A 103 12.54 -0.77 10.44
C ILE A 103 11.77 -1.38 11.62
N ALA A 104 11.65 -2.71 11.66
CA ALA A 104 11.12 -3.52 12.75
C ALA A 104 11.67 -4.95 12.64
N ASP A 105 11.50 -5.77 13.69
CA ASP A 105 11.94 -7.16 13.72
C ASP A 105 11.11 -8.05 12.78
N VAL A 106 9.82 -7.75 12.65
CA VAL A 106 8.86 -8.51 11.83
C VAL A 106 8.13 -7.59 10.85
N ALA A 107 8.00 -8.04 9.62
CA ALA A 107 7.19 -7.40 8.58
C ALA A 107 5.92 -8.23 8.33
N VAL A 108 4.75 -7.62 8.47
CA VAL A 108 3.45 -8.26 8.25
C VAL A 108 2.71 -7.56 7.12
N ASN A 109 2.31 -8.31 6.10
CA ASN A 109 1.50 -7.79 5.01
C ASN A 109 0.06 -8.28 5.17
N LEU A 110 -0.86 -7.38 5.50
CA LEU A 110 -2.30 -7.63 5.58
C LEU A 110 -3.05 -7.09 4.36
N ALA A 111 -2.40 -6.27 3.53
CA ALA A 111 -2.98 -5.69 2.33
C ALA A 111 -3.43 -6.78 1.34
N CYS A 112 -4.40 -6.43 0.48
CA CYS A 112 -4.99 -7.40 -0.41
C CYS A 112 -5.36 -6.80 -1.76
N SER A 113 -4.89 -7.40 -2.84
CA SER A 113 -5.21 -6.98 -4.21
C SER A 113 -6.72 -6.95 -4.47
N GLY A 114 -7.19 -5.79 -4.93
CA GLY A 114 -8.61 -5.48 -5.19
C GLY A 114 -9.39 -4.97 -3.97
N ALA A 115 -8.76 -4.82 -2.81
CA ALA A 115 -9.44 -4.30 -1.63
C ALA A 115 -9.90 -2.85 -1.81
N VAL A 116 -11.10 -2.56 -1.32
CA VAL A 116 -11.61 -1.20 -1.10
C VAL A 116 -11.51 -0.84 0.38
N SER A 117 -11.73 0.42 0.73
CA SER A 117 -11.66 0.93 2.10
C SER A 117 -12.54 0.15 3.08
N GLN A 118 -13.69 -0.36 2.61
CA GLN A 118 -14.58 -1.19 3.45
C GLN A 118 -13.93 -2.51 3.89
N ASN A 119 -12.94 -3.03 3.16
CA ASN A 119 -12.21 -4.22 3.56
C ASN A 119 -11.14 -3.92 4.63
N VAL A 120 -10.87 -2.63 4.90
CA VAL A 120 -9.98 -2.20 5.98
C VAL A 120 -10.74 -2.05 7.30
N PHE A 121 -12.00 -1.61 7.29
CA PHE A 121 -12.76 -1.35 8.53
C PHE A 121 -12.91 -2.61 9.37
N ARG A 122 -13.08 -2.48 10.70
CA ARG A 122 -13.45 -3.63 11.53
C ARG A 122 -14.82 -4.15 11.12
N ALA A 123 -15.02 -5.46 11.15
CA ALA A 123 -16.31 -6.10 10.89
C ALA A 123 -17.42 -5.51 11.77
N SER A 124 -17.11 -5.23 13.04
CA SER A 124 -18.03 -4.62 14.01
C SER A 124 -18.44 -3.18 13.68
N ASN A 125 -17.78 -2.53 12.72
CA ASN A 125 -18.12 -1.18 12.25
C ASN A 125 -18.27 -1.11 10.71
N GLY A 126 -18.88 -2.14 10.13
CA GLY A 126 -19.27 -2.19 8.71
C GLY A 126 -18.15 -2.66 7.77
N GLY A 127 -17.09 -3.23 8.32
CA GLY A 127 -16.05 -3.92 7.54
C GLY A 127 -16.54 -5.21 6.90
N VAL A 128 -16.00 -5.52 5.73
CA VAL A 128 -16.41 -6.70 4.95
C VAL A 128 -15.20 -7.57 4.62
N SER A 129 -15.34 -8.88 4.87
CA SER A 129 -14.34 -9.87 4.51
C SER A 129 -14.06 -9.86 3.01
N TYR A 130 -12.84 -10.22 2.63
CA TYR A 130 -12.43 -10.18 1.24
C TYR A 130 -11.50 -11.32 0.91
N ARG A 131 -11.73 -11.98 -0.23
CA ARG A 131 -10.97 -13.16 -0.70
C ARG A 131 -10.81 -14.27 0.36
N GLY A 132 -11.86 -14.48 1.17
CA GLY A 132 -11.88 -15.51 2.21
C GLY A 132 -11.19 -15.10 3.52
N GLU A 133 -10.72 -13.86 3.63
CA GLU A 133 -10.06 -13.35 4.83
C GLU A 133 -10.93 -12.33 5.58
N ALA A 134 -10.76 -12.24 6.90
CA ALA A 134 -11.41 -11.22 7.72
C ALA A 134 -10.99 -9.79 7.28
N PRO A 135 -11.76 -8.74 7.61
CA PRO A 135 -11.33 -7.38 7.33
C PRO A 135 -9.95 -7.09 7.94
N GLN A 136 -9.17 -6.23 7.27
CA GLN A 136 -7.76 -6.05 7.62
C GLN A 136 -7.57 -5.49 9.03
N ALA A 137 -8.47 -4.64 9.53
CA ALA A 137 -8.44 -4.17 10.91
C ALA A 137 -8.63 -5.31 11.93
N ASP A 138 -9.48 -6.29 11.65
CA ASP A 138 -9.64 -7.46 12.52
C ASP A 138 -8.39 -8.35 12.49
N GLN A 139 -7.74 -8.47 11.33
CA GLN A 139 -6.43 -9.13 11.23
C GLN A 139 -5.34 -8.37 12.01
N LEU A 140 -5.33 -7.04 11.94
CA LEU A 140 -4.41 -6.19 12.70
C LEU A 140 -4.56 -6.40 14.21
N ALA A 141 -5.78 -6.64 14.71
CA ALA A 141 -6.01 -6.92 16.12
C ALA A 141 -5.21 -8.16 16.60
N ALA A 142 -5.14 -9.21 15.77
CA ALA A 142 -4.36 -10.41 16.08
C ALA A 142 -2.84 -10.14 16.08
N VAL A 143 -2.36 -9.29 15.15
CA VAL A 143 -0.96 -8.85 15.12
C VAL A 143 -0.63 -8.03 16.37
N ALA A 144 -1.46 -7.04 16.69
CA ALA A 144 -1.28 -6.14 17.83
C ALA A 144 -1.29 -6.87 19.18
N ALA A 145 -2.02 -7.99 19.29
CA ALA A 145 -2.07 -8.82 20.49
C ALA A 145 -0.76 -9.60 20.76
N SER A 146 0.09 -9.80 19.75
CA SER A 146 1.27 -10.67 19.81
C SER A 146 2.60 -9.97 19.51
N HIS A 147 2.56 -8.76 18.98
CA HIS A 147 3.73 -7.97 18.57
C HIS A 147 3.73 -6.60 19.24
N ASP A 148 4.85 -5.89 19.16
CA ASP A 148 4.94 -4.45 19.46
C ASP A 148 4.91 -3.65 18.15
N VAL A 149 3.72 -3.36 17.65
CA VAL A 149 3.51 -2.68 16.36
C VAL A 149 4.02 -1.24 16.44
N LYS A 150 4.99 -0.89 15.59
CA LYS A 150 5.61 0.45 15.52
C LYS A 150 5.13 1.28 14.35
N VAL A 151 4.86 0.63 13.22
CA VAL A 151 4.51 1.29 11.96
C VAL A 151 3.36 0.55 11.30
N ILE A 152 2.36 1.30 10.85
CA ILE A 152 1.28 0.82 10.00
C ILE A 152 1.30 1.64 8.72
N ALA A 153 1.71 1.05 7.60
CA ALA A 153 1.61 1.67 6.29
C ALA A 153 0.23 1.38 5.69
N LEU A 154 -0.43 2.41 5.18
CA LEU A 154 -1.77 2.32 4.59
C LEU A 154 -1.77 2.95 3.20
N SER A 155 -2.18 2.18 2.19
CA SER A 155 -2.51 2.68 0.85
C SER A 155 -3.87 2.13 0.41
N ILE A 156 -4.89 2.99 0.35
CA ILE A 156 -6.26 2.58 0.06
C ILE A 156 -7.05 3.72 -0.58
N GLY A 157 -8.10 3.37 -1.34
CA GLY A 157 -9.01 4.31 -1.98
C GLY A 157 -8.95 4.30 -3.51
N GLY A 158 -7.87 3.79 -4.11
CA GLY A 158 -7.77 3.66 -5.57
C GLY A 158 -8.90 2.80 -6.17
N ASN A 159 -9.19 1.66 -5.54
CA ASN A 159 -10.31 0.81 -5.95
C ASN A 159 -11.69 1.42 -5.65
N ASP A 160 -11.84 2.20 -4.56
CA ASP A 160 -13.08 2.93 -4.29
C ASP A 160 -13.37 4.00 -5.36
N LEU A 161 -12.33 4.62 -5.93
CA LEU A 161 -12.44 5.57 -7.04
C LEU A 161 -12.74 4.89 -8.38
N GLY A 162 -12.51 3.58 -8.49
CA GLY A 162 -12.60 2.85 -9.75
C GLY A 162 -11.39 3.09 -10.67
N PHE A 163 -10.19 3.26 -10.11
CA PHE A 163 -8.98 3.58 -10.89
C PHE A 163 -8.67 2.56 -11.99
N ALA A 164 -8.95 1.27 -11.74
CA ALA A 164 -8.82 0.23 -12.76
C ALA A 164 -9.74 0.46 -13.97
N ASP A 165 -10.95 0.99 -13.75
CA ASP A 165 -11.90 1.29 -14.83
C ASP A 165 -11.53 2.57 -15.58
N ILE A 166 -10.90 3.54 -14.91
CA ILE A 166 -10.27 4.71 -15.55
C ILE A 166 -9.19 4.22 -16.53
N ILE A 167 -8.27 3.37 -16.07
CA ILE A 167 -7.20 2.79 -16.92
C ILE A 167 -7.80 2.07 -18.12
N LYS A 168 -8.80 1.21 -17.91
CA LYS A 168 -9.46 0.46 -19.00
C LYS A 168 -10.15 1.40 -20.00
N SER A 169 -10.85 2.41 -19.52
CA SER A 169 -11.56 3.38 -20.38
C SER A 169 -10.56 4.10 -21.29
N CYS A 170 -9.48 4.64 -20.72
CA CYS A 170 -8.42 5.29 -21.49
C CYS A 170 -7.72 4.35 -22.48
N ALA A 171 -7.49 3.09 -22.09
CA ALA A 171 -6.93 2.09 -22.99
C ALA A 171 -7.89 1.76 -24.15
N TYR A 172 -9.18 1.61 -23.88
CA TYR A 172 -10.17 1.34 -24.93
C TYR A 172 -10.41 2.53 -25.85
N ASP A 173 -10.38 3.76 -25.33
CA ASP A 173 -10.49 4.98 -26.14
C ASP A 173 -9.32 5.12 -27.12
N PHE A 174 -8.12 4.68 -26.72
CA PHE A 174 -6.99 4.55 -27.63
C PHE A 174 -7.19 3.44 -28.68
N ILE A 175 -7.63 2.26 -28.27
CA ILE A 175 -7.65 1.06 -29.12
C ILE A 175 -8.83 1.04 -30.10
N ILE A 176 -10.02 1.47 -29.67
CA ILE A 176 -11.28 1.26 -30.39
C ILE A 176 -11.82 2.57 -30.95
N TRP A 177 -11.83 3.62 -30.13
CA TRP A 177 -12.62 4.82 -30.40
C TRP A 177 -11.82 5.97 -31.01
N ASN A 178 -10.48 5.88 -30.97
CA ASN A 178 -9.58 6.94 -31.40
C ASN A 178 -9.94 8.31 -30.77
N SER A 179 -10.32 8.29 -29.49
CA SER A 179 -10.76 9.43 -28.68
C SER A 179 -9.93 9.55 -27.40
N TYR A 180 -10.06 10.69 -26.72
CA TYR A 180 -9.43 10.91 -25.41
C TYR A 180 -10.41 10.53 -24.30
N CYS A 181 -9.90 10.07 -23.15
CA CYS A 181 -10.72 9.72 -21.99
C CYS A 181 -10.76 10.83 -20.92
N HIS A 182 -9.77 11.73 -20.94
CA HIS A 182 -9.43 12.52 -19.75
C HIS A 182 -10.56 13.42 -19.21
N ASP A 183 -11.44 13.93 -20.07
CA ASP A 183 -12.53 14.84 -19.71
C ASP A 183 -13.67 14.09 -19.01
N ASP A 184 -14.15 13.00 -19.61
CA ASP A 184 -15.17 12.15 -19.02
C ASP A 184 -14.69 11.53 -17.70
N GLN A 185 -13.44 11.06 -17.66
CA GLN A 185 -12.87 10.47 -16.45
C GLN A 185 -12.62 11.50 -15.36
N GLN A 186 -12.20 12.74 -15.69
CA GLN A 186 -12.07 13.80 -14.68
C GLN A 186 -13.40 14.10 -14.01
N TYR A 187 -14.48 14.23 -14.79
CA TYR A 187 -15.82 14.45 -14.25
C TYR A 187 -16.25 13.31 -13.30
N ALA A 188 -16.02 12.06 -13.71
CA ALA A 188 -16.35 10.89 -12.87
C ALA A 188 -15.54 10.84 -11.56
N VAL A 189 -14.28 11.25 -11.59
CA VAL A 189 -13.41 11.34 -10.40
C VAL A 189 -13.91 12.42 -9.45
N ASP A 190 -14.19 13.62 -9.96
CA ASP A 190 -14.63 14.76 -9.16
C ASP A 190 -15.93 14.45 -8.40
N GLN A 191 -16.84 13.68 -8.99
CA GLN A 191 -18.07 13.24 -8.33
C GLN A 191 -17.86 12.27 -7.16
N LYS A 192 -16.79 11.47 -7.20
CA LYS A 192 -16.57 10.37 -6.24
C LYS A 192 -15.56 10.72 -5.15
N ILE A 193 -14.60 11.58 -5.46
CA ILE A 193 -13.38 11.72 -4.67
C ILE A 193 -13.63 12.15 -3.22
N ASP A 194 -14.61 13.01 -2.97
CA ASP A 194 -14.97 13.44 -1.61
C ASP A 194 -15.46 12.28 -0.75
N ALA A 195 -16.37 11.46 -1.28
CA ALA A 195 -16.89 10.30 -0.59
C ALA A 195 -15.80 9.24 -0.34
N VAL A 196 -14.90 9.05 -1.31
CA VAL A 196 -13.77 8.14 -1.13
C VAL A 196 -12.81 8.63 -0.04
N MET A 197 -12.47 9.92 -0.01
CA MET A 197 -11.61 10.46 1.05
C MET A 197 -12.24 10.33 2.44
N GLY A 198 -13.57 10.42 2.55
CA GLY A 198 -14.30 10.09 3.78
C GLY A 198 -14.04 8.65 4.23
N LYS A 199 -14.05 7.69 3.30
CA LYS A 199 -13.74 6.28 3.58
C LYS A 199 -12.27 6.05 3.93
N VAL A 200 -11.33 6.71 3.24
CA VAL A 200 -9.89 6.67 3.59
C VAL A 200 -9.67 7.19 5.01
N GLY A 201 -10.32 8.30 5.37
CA GLY A 201 -10.30 8.84 6.73
C GLY A 201 -10.87 7.85 7.75
N LYS A 202 -11.99 7.18 7.43
CA LYS A 202 -12.55 6.12 8.28
C LYS A 202 -11.59 4.94 8.44
N SER A 203 -10.83 4.55 7.42
CA SER A 203 -9.82 3.49 7.53
C SER A 203 -8.78 3.80 8.60
N VAL A 204 -8.32 5.07 8.66
CA VAL A 204 -7.39 5.53 9.70
C VAL A 204 -8.03 5.48 11.09
N ASP A 205 -9.29 5.88 11.22
CA ASP A 205 -10.02 5.81 12.50
C ASP A 205 -10.19 4.37 12.99
N GLU A 206 -10.49 3.43 12.08
CA GLU A 206 -10.68 2.02 12.39
C GLU A 206 -9.38 1.36 12.83
N ILE A 207 -8.26 1.67 12.17
CA ILE A 207 -6.93 1.24 12.62
C ILE A 207 -6.66 1.74 14.03
N ARG A 208 -6.89 3.04 14.32
CA ARG A 208 -6.69 3.59 15.66
C ARG A 208 -7.55 2.89 16.70
N ALA A 209 -8.81 2.61 16.36
CA ALA A 209 -9.72 1.95 17.27
C ALA A 209 -9.27 0.52 17.59
N VAL A 210 -8.79 -0.26 16.62
CA VAL A 210 -8.14 -1.57 16.87
C VAL A 210 -6.96 -1.43 17.81
N MET A 211 -6.05 -0.52 17.50
CA MET A 211 -4.81 -0.35 18.27
C MET A 211 -5.10 0.07 19.72
N ARG A 212 -6.04 0.99 19.94
CA ARG A 212 -6.48 1.39 21.29
C ARG A 212 -7.15 0.24 22.04
N THR A 213 -7.99 -0.56 21.37
CA THR A 213 -8.56 -1.78 21.97
C THR A 213 -7.47 -2.78 22.36
N ALA A 214 -6.38 -2.88 21.59
CA ALA A 214 -5.21 -3.68 21.90
C ALA A 214 -4.28 -3.03 22.95
N GLY A 215 -4.66 -1.90 23.55
CA GLY A 215 -3.92 -1.23 24.63
C GLY A 215 -2.83 -0.26 24.17
N TYR A 216 -2.68 0.01 22.87
CA TYR A 216 -1.72 0.95 22.33
C TYR A 216 -2.16 2.40 22.57
N ALA A 217 -1.22 3.24 22.98
CA ALA A 217 -1.39 4.68 22.90
C ALA A 217 -1.17 5.12 21.45
N ASP A 218 -1.90 6.13 20.96
CA ASP A 218 -1.72 6.64 19.59
C ASP A 218 -0.29 7.13 19.31
N SER A 219 0.47 7.50 20.35
CA SER A 219 1.86 7.93 20.24
C SER A 219 2.88 6.77 20.27
N SER A 220 2.46 5.53 20.52
CA SER A 220 3.38 4.38 20.61
C SER A 220 3.61 3.68 19.27
N TYR A 221 2.84 4.05 18.25
CA TYR A 221 2.98 3.61 16.86
C TYR A 221 2.73 4.81 15.94
N ARG A 222 3.02 4.66 14.66
CA ARG A 222 2.66 5.65 13.64
C ARG A 222 1.88 5.00 12.50
N ILE A 223 1.00 5.79 11.89
CA ILE A 223 0.35 5.43 10.62
C ILE A 223 1.04 6.25 9.52
N VAL A 224 1.51 5.58 8.48
CA VAL A 224 2.02 6.20 7.25
C VAL A 224 0.96 6.04 6.18
N LEU A 225 0.18 7.10 5.93
CA LEU A 225 -0.81 7.13 4.86
C LEU A 225 -0.11 7.52 3.55
N GLN A 226 -0.17 6.65 2.55
CA GLN A 226 0.57 6.80 1.31
C GLN A 226 -0.34 7.18 0.15
N SER A 227 0.18 7.98 -0.79
CA SER A 227 -0.44 8.15 -2.11
C SER A 227 -0.01 7.03 -3.07
N TYR A 228 -0.44 7.12 -4.33
CA TYR A 228 -0.08 6.16 -5.38
C TYR A 228 0.97 6.75 -6.33
N PRO A 229 1.88 5.92 -6.86
CA PRO A 229 2.73 6.33 -7.97
C PRO A 229 1.94 6.42 -9.27
N SER A 230 2.40 7.24 -10.21
CA SER A 230 1.86 7.16 -11.56
C SER A 230 2.64 6.14 -12.41
N PRO A 231 1.96 5.17 -13.06
CA PRO A 231 2.60 4.06 -13.76
C PRO A 231 2.93 4.35 -15.23
N ILE A 232 2.50 5.50 -15.77
CA ILE A 232 2.75 5.95 -17.15
C ILE A 232 3.51 7.27 -17.14
N PRO A 233 4.34 7.59 -18.14
CA PRO A 233 5.06 8.86 -18.21
C PRO A 233 4.15 9.95 -18.82
N ARG A 234 4.62 11.20 -18.87
CA ARG A 234 3.98 12.22 -19.73
C ARG A 234 4.06 11.81 -21.20
N GLY A 235 3.20 12.39 -22.04
CA GLY A 235 3.21 12.16 -23.49
C GLY A 235 4.57 12.44 -24.13
N ALA A 236 5.21 13.54 -23.74
CA ALA A 236 6.55 13.91 -24.22
C ALA A 236 7.67 12.96 -23.76
N GLU A 237 7.44 12.21 -22.68
CA GLU A 237 8.38 11.27 -22.06
C GLU A 237 8.14 9.82 -22.51
N ASN A 238 7.10 9.58 -23.33
CA ASN A 238 6.77 8.26 -23.85
C ASN A 238 7.69 7.86 -25.01
N ARG A 239 8.26 6.65 -24.94
CA ARG A 239 9.17 6.06 -25.92
C ARG A 239 8.50 5.81 -27.26
N TYR A 240 7.19 5.55 -27.26
CA TYR A 240 6.41 5.17 -28.43
C TYR A 240 5.51 6.33 -28.88
N THR A 241 5.41 6.52 -30.19
CA THR A 241 4.54 7.54 -30.78
C THR A 241 3.08 7.18 -30.51
N GLN A 242 2.18 8.17 -30.56
CA GLN A 242 0.73 7.92 -30.56
C GLN A 242 0.16 7.80 -31.98
N SER A 243 0.98 7.97 -33.02
CA SER A 243 0.55 7.98 -34.42
C SER A 243 0.55 6.59 -35.07
N ASP A 244 0.90 5.56 -34.30
CA ASP A 244 0.91 4.17 -34.74
C ASP A 244 0.54 3.24 -33.57
N TRP A 245 0.57 1.93 -33.83
CA TRP A 245 0.18 0.91 -32.86
C TRP A 245 1.30 0.48 -31.89
N SER A 246 2.46 1.14 -31.88
CA SER A 246 3.60 0.75 -31.05
C SER A 246 3.30 0.88 -29.54
N ARG A 247 2.46 1.83 -29.12
CA ARG A 247 1.97 1.93 -27.74
C ARG A 247 1.24 0.68 -27.26
N LEU A 248 0.44 0.07 -28.14
CA LEU A 248 -0.30 -1.15 -27.84
C LEU A 248 0.60 -2.38 -28.02
N ASN A 249 1.10 -2.60 -29.23
CA ASN A 249 1.68 -3.88 -29.66
C ASN A 249 3.09 -4.12 -29.12
N THR A 250 3.79 -3.05 -28.72
CA THR A 250 5.17 -3.13 -28.24
C THR A 250 5.28 -2.58 -26.82
N GLY A 251 4.65 -1.45 -26.55
CA GLY A 251 4.78 -0.74 -25.27
C GLY A 251 3.93 -1.31 -24.13
N GLY A 252 2.73 -1.80 -24.43
CA GLY A 252 1.72 -2.09 -23.41
C GLY A 252 1.29 -0.84 -22.63
N CYS A 253 1.24 0.32 -23.31
CA CYS A 253 0.81 1.61 -22.78
C CYS A 253 -0.10 2.34 -23.79
N PRO A 254 -1.23 1.74 -24.21
CA PRO A 254 -2.15 2.31 -25.19
C PRO A 254 -2.92 3.52 -24.63
N PHE A 255 -2.24 4.63 -24.42
CA PHE A 255 -2.82 5.88 -23.93
C PHE A 255 -2.45 7.00 -24.87
N TRP A 256 -3.32 7.99 -25.06
CA TRP A 256 -2.93 9.20 -25.78
C TRP A 256 -2.01 10.08 -24.95
N ASN A 257 -1.26 10.97 -25.61
CA ASN A 257 -0.41 11.96 -24.93
C ASN A 257 -1.23 12.80 -23.96
N ARG A 258 -2.39 13.29 -24.39
CA ARG A 258 -3.25 14.14 -23.57
C ARG A 258 -3.77 13.41 -22.33
N ASP A 259 -4.12 12.12 -22.46
CA ASP A 259 -4.56 11.30 -21.33
C ASP A 259 -3.39 11.00 -20.38
N SER A 260 -2.19 10.78 -20.94
CA SER A 260 -0.96 10.57 -20.16
C SER A 260 -0.57 11.83 -19.39
N ASP A 261 -0.63 13.00 -20.03
CA ASP A 261 -0.35 14.31 -19.41
C ASP A 261 -1.39 14.61 -18.32
N TRP A 262 -2.68 14.38 -18.58
CA TRP A 262 -3.74 14.51 -17.58
C TRP A 262 -3.51 13.59 -16.37
N ALA A 263 -3.22 12.31 -16.61
CA ALA A 263 -2.96 11.36 -15.55
C ALA A 263 -1.77 11.80 -14.67
N ARG A 264 -0.71 12.33 -15.28
CA ARG A 264 0.51 12.76 -14.58
C ARG A 264 0.43 14.10 -13.88
N ASP A 265 -0.16 15.07 -14.53
CA ASP A 265 -0.08 16.45 -14.08
C ASP A 265 -1.37 16.92 -13.40
N SER A 266 -2.47 16.15 -13.52
CA SER A 266 -3.76 16.48 -12.91
C SER A 266 -4.29 15.38 -11.98
N LEU A 267 -4.60 14.19 -12.51
CA LEU A 267 -5.32 13.15 -11.74
C LEU A 267 -4.52 12.65 -10.54
N VAL A 268 -3.30 12.14 -10.76
CA VAL A 268 -2.49 11.59 -9.66
C VAL A 268 -2.13 12.68 -8.64
N PRO A 269 -1.75 13.91 -9.04
CA PRO A 269 -1.62 15.02 -8.11
C PRO A 269 -2.88 15.35 -7.31
N GLN A 270 -4.06 15.33 -7.94
CA GLN A 270 -5.35 15.55 -7.25
C GLN A 270 -5.55 14.49 -6.17
N ILE A 271 -5.46 13.20 -6.50
CA ILE A 271 -5.63 12.10 -5.55
C ILE A 271 -4.64 12.22 -4.39
N ALA A 272 -3.36 12.41 -4.69
CA ALA A 272 -2.31 12.51 -3.67
C ALA A 272 -2.53 13.73 -2.74
N ASN A 273 -2.94 14.88 -3.27
CA ASN A 273 -3.27 16.06 -2.46
C ASN A 273 -4.50 15.83 -1.57
N ARG A 274 -5.50 15.10 -2.06
CA ARG A 274 -6.69 14.75 -1.26
C ARG A 274 -6.33 13.80 -0.12
N ILE A 275 -5.49 12.80 -0.37
CA ILE A 275 -4.96 11.88 0.67
C ILE A 275 -4.09 12.65 1.68
N LYS A 276 -3.24 13.58 1.22
CA LYS A 276 -2.48 14.49 2.10
C LYS A 276 -3.39 15.26 3.06
N GLY A 277 -4.51 15.78 2.54
CA GLY A 277 -5.53 16.45 3.35
C GLY A 277 -6.14 15.53 4.42
N VAL A 278 -6.43 14.27 4.07
CA VAL A 278 -6.88 13.26 5.05
C VAL A 278 -5.80 12.99 6.10
N ALA A 279 -4.54 12.82 5.70
CA ALA A 279 -3.44 12.57 6.63
C ALA A 279 -3.30 13.72 7.64
N ALA A 280 -3.34 14.97 7.16
CA ALA A 280 -3.29 16.16 7.99
C ALA A 280 -4.49 16.25 8.96
N ALA A 281 -5.72 16.04 8.46
CA ALA A 281 -6.93 16.07 9.28
C ALA A 281 -6.94 14.96 10.35
N LYS A 282 -6.32 13.82 10.06
CA LYS A 282 -6.18 12.72 11.01
C LYS A 282 -4.93 12.83 11.87
N GLY A 283 -4.00 13.72 11.59
CA GLY A 283 -2.73 13.82 12.31
C GLY A 283 -1.90 12.53 12.18
N VAL A 284 -1.79 12.00 10.97
CA VAL A 284 -0.94 10.84 10.63
C VAL A 284 0.12 11.25 9.61
N GLN A 285 1.18 10.46 9.49
CA GLN A 285 2.26 10.73 8.55
C GLN A 285 1.76 10.60 7.11
N PHE A 286 2.23 11.47 6.21
CA PHE A 286 1.95 11.37 4.79
C PHE A 286 3.20 11.05 3.98
N LEU A 287 3.11 10.06 3.08
CA LEU A 287 4.14 9.74 2.12
C LEU A 287 3.58 9.83 0.69
N ASP A 288 4.09 10.79 -0.07
CA ASP A 288 3.68 11.00 -1.46
C ASP A 288 4.55 10.17 -2.41
N LEU A 289 3.92 9.23 -3.12
CA LEU A 289 4.58 8.33 -4.06
C LEU A 289 4.43 8.75 -5.53
N ARG A 290 3.73 9.85 -5.83
CA ARG A 290 3.35 10.23 -7.21
C ARG A 290 4.51 10.25 -8.20
N ASP A 291 5.68 10.70 -7.74
CA ASP A 291 6.89 10.89 -8.55
C ASP A 291 7.91 9.76 -8.39
N MET A 292 7.64 8.74 -7.58
CA MET A 292 8.65 7.71 -7.25
C MET A 292 9.09 6.92 -8.50
N LEU A 293 8.21 6.84 -9.51
CA LEU A 293 8.45 6.14 -10.77
C LEU A 293 8.93 7.05 -11.91
N GLN A 294 9.25 8.34 -11.67
CA GLN A 294 9.66 9.26 -12.74
C GLN A 294 10.79 8.69 -13.62
N GLY A 295 10.57 8.57 -14.92
CA GLY A 295 11.50 7.97 -15.89
C GLY A 295 11.59 6.43 -15.85
N ARG A 296 10.81 5.78 -14.98
CA ARG A 296 10.72 4.32 -14.74
C ARG A 296 9.35 3.75 -15.07
N GLU A 297 8.44 4.57 -15.56
CA GLU A 297 7.09 4.18 -15.94
C GLU A 297 7.08 3.26 -17.15
N VAL A 298 5.93 2.62 -17.39
CA VAL A 298 5.71 1.85 -18.61
C VAL A 298 5.88 2.76 -19.83
N CYS A 299 6.73 2.36 -20.78
CA CYS A 299 7.07 3.16 -21.95
C CYS A 299 7.87 4.44 -21.69
N ALA A 300 8.43 4.67 -20.50
CA ALA A 300 9.30 5.83 -20.29
C ALA A 300 10.54 5.77 -21.20
N LYS A 301 10.90 6.89 -21.85
CA LYS A 301 12.12 7.03 -22.69
C LYS A 301 13.41 6.70 -21.93
N ALA A 302 13.45 7.01 -20.63
CA ALA A 302 14.60 6.79 -19.76
C ALA A 302 14.73 5.33 -19.28
N SER A 303 13.77 4.47 -19.60
CA SER A 303 13.78 3.04 -19.29
C SER A 303 13.84 2.18 -20.55
N LYS A 304 14.00 0.87 -20.35
CA LYS A 304 14.11 -0.13 -21.42
C LYS A 304 13.26 -1.35 -21.08
N GLN A 305 12.70 -1.95 -22.11
CA GLN A 305 12.18 -3.31 -22.03
C GLN A 305 13.34 -4.32 -22.01
N VAL A 306 13.10 -5.45 -21.37
CA VAL A 306 14.05 -6.56 -21.25
C VAL A 306 14.01 -7.40 -22.51
N SER A 307 15.19 -7.76 -23.02
CA SER A 307 15.39 -8.60 -24.20
C SER A 307 16.59 -9.54 -23.99
N SER A 308 16.90 -10.38 -24.99
CA SER A 308 18.10 -11.22 -24.97
C SER A 308 19.41 -10.42 -24.93
N THR A 309 19.41 -9.16 -25.36
CA THR A 309 20.59 -8.27 -25.37
C THR A 309 20.49 -7.14 -24.34
N VAL A 310 19.33 -6.96 -23.70
CA VAL A 310 19.08 -5.96 -22.66
C VAL A 310 18.57 -6.69 -21.41
N PRO A 311 19.44 -7.12 -20.49
CA PRO A 311 19.03 -7.88 -19.32
C PRO A 311 18.18 -7.05 -18.35
N ALA A 312 17.36 -7.73 -17.55
CA ALA A 312 16.61 -7.11 -16.45
C ALA A 312 17.55 -6.41 -15.47
N SER A 313 17.24 -5.15 -15.14
CA SER A 313 18.08 -4.31 -14.29
C SER A 313 17.26 -3.27 -13.57
N ALA A 314 17.44 -3.16 -12.25
CA ALA A 314 16.80 -2.11 -11.45
C ALA A 314 17.15 -0.69 -11.92
N LYS A 315 18.29 -0.52 -12.62
CA LYS A 315 18.78 0.78 -13.11
C LYS A 315 18.25 1.18 -14.47
N THR A 316 17.69 0.26 -15.26
CA THR A 316 17.31 0.55 -16.65
C THR A 316 15.96 -0.02 -17.05
N SER A 317 15.47 -1.06 -16.37
CA SER A 317 14.15 -1.60 -16.64
C SER A 317 13.04 -0.68 -16.14
N GLU A 318 11.88 -0.79 -16.77
CA GLU A 318 10.63 -0.20 -16.28
C GLU A 318 10.28 -0.80 -14.91
N TRP A 319 9.73 0.02 -14.01
CA TRP A 319 9.37 -0.32 -12.62
C TRP A 319 7.88 -0.53 -12.41
N ALA A 320 7.07 -0.35 -13.46
CA ALA A 320 5.66 -0.71 -13.49
C ALA A 320 5.43 -1.82 -14.52
N ARG A 321 4.42 -2.66 -14.27
CA ARG A 321 3.98 -3.69 -15.21
C ARG A 321 3.15 -3.05 -16.30
N TRP A 322 3.43 -3.36 -17.56
CA TRP A 322 2.65 -2.87 -18.69
C TRP A 322 1.20 -3.40 -18.70
N ILE A 323 0.35 -2.93 -19.62
CA ILE A 323 -0.93 -3.58 -19.91
C ILE A 323 -0.66 -4.85 -20.70
N ASP A 324 -0.93 -6.00 -20.10
CA ASP A 324 -0.96 -7.28 -20.81
C ASP A 324 -2.35 -7.48 -21.40
N ASN A 325 -2.50 -7.19 -22.69
CA ASN A 325 -3.79 -7.18 -23.37
C ASN A 325 -4.39 -8.57 -23.64
N ASN A 326 -3.63 -9.65 -23.43
CA ASN A 326 -4.05 -11.03 -23.77
C ASN A 326 -3.69 -12.08 -22.70
N GLU A 327 -3.35 -11.67 -21.46
CA GLU A 327 -2.82 -12.57 -20.39
C GLU A 327 -1.67 -13.47 -20.86
N SER A 328 -0.94 -13.00 -21.87
CA SER A 328 0.13 -13.77 -22.51
C SER A 328 1.34 -13.94 -21.57
N GLN A 329 1.42 -13.05 -20.56
CA GLN A 329 2.53 -12.91 -19.64
C GLN A 329 2.04 -12.47 -18.25
N GLY A 330 1.24 -13.30 -17.59
CA GLY A 330 0.77 -13.04 -16.22
C GLY A 330 -0.72 -12.80 -16.17
N LEU A 331 -1.18 -12.39 -15.00
CA LEU A 331 -2.60 -12.13 -14.78
C LEU A 331 -2.90 -10.66 -15.09
N ILE A 332 -4.02 -10.36 -15.74
CA ILE A 332 -4.31 -8.99 -16.22
C ILE A 332 -4.35 -7.96 -15.07
N GLN A 333 -4.73 -8.38 -13.85
CA GLN A 333 -4.72 -7.53 -12.66
C GLN A 333 -3.33 -7.00 -12.31
N GLU A 334 -2.26 -7.67 -12.70
CA GLU A 334 -0.89 -7.18 -12.45
C GLU A 334 -0.57 -5.91 -13.26
N SER A 335 -1.37 -5.57 -14.29
CA SER A 335 -1.14 -4.41 -15.14
C SER A 335 -1.14 -3.10 -14.35
N MET A 336 -0.25 -2.18 -14.74
CA MET A 336 -0.09 -0.83 -14.16
C MET A 336 0.33 -0.77 -12.68
N HIS A 337 0.63 -1.90 -12.05
CA HIS A 337 1.16 -1.95 -10.68
C HIS A 337 2.70 -1.82 -10.66
N PRO A 338 3.29 -1.34 -9.55
CA PRO A 338 4.73 -1.40 -9.36
C PRO A 338 5.20 -2.86 -9.40
N ASN A 339 6.13 -3.15 -10.30
CA ASN A 339 6.73 -4.47 -10.43
C ASN A 339 7.80 -4.68 -9.34
N HIS A 340 8.56 -5.78 -9.38
CA HIS A 340 9.60 -6.07 -8.39
C HIS A 340 10.49 -4.86 -8.05
N TYR A 341 10.98 -4.12 -9.05
CA TYR A 341 11.84 -2.96 -8.82
C TYR A 341 11.09 -1.76 -8.25
N GLY A 342 9.85 -1.53 -8.69
CA GLY A 342 8.98 -0.51 -8.13
C GLY A 342 8.60 -0.78 -6.66
N GLN A 343 8.39 -2.05 -6.31
CA GLN A 343 8.11 -2.47 -4.93
C GLN A 343 9.32 -2.24 -4.01
N LEU A 344 10.54 -2.55 -4.47
CA LEU A 344 11.77 -2.22 -3.74
C LEU A 344 11.94 -0.70 -3.56
N ALA A 345 11.58 0.10 -4.57
CA ALA A 345 11.61 1.55 -4.49
C ALA A 345 10.62 2.09 -3.46
N ALA A 346 9.38 1.56 -3.44
CA ALA A 346 8.39 1.88 -2.42
C ALA A 346 8.87 1.51 -1.00
N GLY A 347 9.47 0.33 -0.83
CA GLY A 347 10.12 -0.06 0.43
C GLY A 347 11.18 0.92 0.89
N ARG A 348 12.05 1.38 -0.01
CA ARG A 348 13.04 2.42 0.33
C ARG A 348 12.36 3.74 0.74
N CYS A 349 11.31 4.16 0.04
CA CYS A 349 10.53 5.35 0.41
C CYS A 349 9.91 5.23 1.80
N LEU A 350 9.31 4.09 2.13
CA LEU A 350 8.75 3.80 3.45
C LEU A 350 9.84 3.88 4.53
N ALA A 351 10.99 3.26 4.30
CA ALA A 351 12.12 3.29 5.24
C ALA A 351 12.59 4.73 5.52
N LEU A 352 12.73 5.54 4.47
CA LEU A 352 13.11 6.94 4.59
C LEU A 352 12.05 7.75 5.34
N ALA A 353 10.76 7.51 5.07
CA ALA A 353 9.66 8.18 5.74
C ALA A 353 9.62 7.83 7.23
N VAL A 354 9.80 6.56 7.60
CA VAL A 354 9.84 6.13 9.02
C VAL A 354 11.00 6.78 9.78
N ALA A 355 12.10 7.11 9.11
CA ALA A 355 13.19 7.87 9.71
C ALA A 355 12.88 9.37 9.96
N GLN A 356 11.77 9.89 9.44
CA GLN A 356 11.28 11.25 9.69
C GLN A 356 10.34 11.31 10.92
N PRO A 357 10.06 12.51 11.47
CA PRO A 357 9.05 12.68 12.51
C PRO A 357 7.70 12.10 12.11
N ALA A 358 6.97 11.49 13.06
CA ALA A 358 5.72 10.77 12.81
C ALA A 358 4.54 11.64 12.31
N GLY A 359 4.67 12.98 12.36
CA GLY A 359 3.71 13.93 11.79
C GLY A 359 4.17 14.58 10.48
N SER A 360 5.28 14.10 9.89
CA SER A 360 5.83 14.69 8.66
C SER A 360 4.99 14.37 7.42
N ALA A 361 5.14 15.21 6.40
CA ALA A 361 4.61 14.99 5.07
C ALA A 361 5.75 15.13 4.05
N SER A 362 6.10 14.03 3.39
CA SER A 362 7.23 13.97 2.48
C SER A 362 6.82 13.35 1.15
N GLY A 363 7.34 13.85 0.04
CA GLY A 363 7.29 13.17 -1.24
C GLY A 363 8.55 12.36 -1.51
N CYS A 364 8.41 11.21 -2.14
CA CYS A 364 9.53 10.34 -2.51
C CYS A 364 9.79 10.40 -4.01
N LYS A 365 11.05 10.57 -4.38
CA LYS A 365 11.51 10.60 -5.77
C LYS A 365 12.66 9.65 -5.98
N ASN A 366 12.87 9.24 -7.24
CA ASN A 366 14.04 8.48 -7.62
C ASN A 366 15.16 9.39 -8.14
N THR A 367 16.38 8.88 -8.08
CA THR A 367 17.52 9.45 -8.81
C THR A 367 17.60 8.82 -10.20
N ALA A 368 17.63 9.64 -11.24
CA ALA A 368 17.72 9.17 -12.62
C ALA A 368 18.92 8.23 -12.82
N GLY A 369 18.70 7.08 -13.47
CA GLY A 369 19.75 6.08 -13.73
C GLY A 369 20.13 5.20 -12.52
N SER A 370 19.66 5.51 -11.31
CA SER A 370 19.88 4.68 -10.11
C SER A 370 18.85 3.57 -9.98
N ASP A 371 19.18 2.59 -9.14
CA ASP A 371 18.20 1.60 -8.65
C ASP A 371 17.45 2.14 -7.43
N HIS A 372 16.66 1.28 -6.79
CA HIS A 372 15.86 1.59 -5.59
C HIS A 372 16.68 2.14 -4.41
N THR A 373 18.01 1.99 -4.35
CA THR A 373 18.81 2.62 -3.28
C THR A 373 18.92 4.14 -3.46
N GLY A 374 18.73 4.63 -4.69
CA GLY A 374 18.75 6.04 -5.06
C GLY A 374 17.44 6.78 -4.86
N MET A 375 16.49 6.24 -4.07
CA MET A 375 15.30 6.99 -3.66
C MET A 375 15.66 8.02 -2.59
N PHE A 376 15.00 9.17 -2.62
CA PHE A 376 15.19 10.24 -1.64
C PHE A 376 13.86 10.97 -1.34
N LEU A 377 13.80 11.61 -0.18
CA LEU A 377 12.65 12.42 0.22
C LEU A 377 12.82 13.88 -0.20
N THR A 378 11.68 14.50 -0.48
CA THR A 378 11.47 15.92 -0.71
C THR A 378 10.31 16.38 0.18
N PRO A 379 10.16 17.68 0.47
CA PRO A 379 8.93 18.17 1.08
C PRO A 379 7.72 17.78 0.23
N ALA A 380 6.63 17.30 0.84
CA ALA A 380 5.41 17.01 0.09
C ALA A 380 4.86 18.31 -0.53
N PRO A 381 4.55 18.33 -1.85
CA PRO A 381 4.10 19.52 -2.58
C PRO A 381 2.93 20.26 -1.94
#